data_AF-A0A7G2IKC9-F1
#
_entry.id   AF-A0A7G2IKC9-F1
#
_cell.length_a   1.000
_cell.length_b   1.000
_cell.length_c   1.000
_cell.angle_alpha   90.00
_cell.angle_beta   90.00
_cell.angle_gamma   90.00
#
_symmetry.space_group_name_H-M   'P 1'
#
loop_
_entity.id
_entity.type
_entity.pdbx_description
1 polymer ?
#
loop_
_entity_poly.entity_id
_entity_poly.type
_entity_poly.pdbx_seq_one_letter_code
_entity_poly.pdbx_strand_id
1 'polypeptide(L)' 'MLAEAQSFERVKPGDLLSPLKDAQYCVNRDASRVIKIIDARQYICDEWERLLRLSADK' A
#
# COMPACT_ATOMS: atom_id res chain seq x y z
N MET A 1 -7.03 0.46 -7.54
CA MET A 1 -7.31 -0.22 -6.26
C MET A 1 -6.78 0.66 -5.13
N LEU A 2 -7.39 0.64 -3.95
CA LEU A 2 -6.87 1.28 -2.74
C LEU A 2 -6.52 0.19 -1.73
N ALA A 3 -5.38 0.32 -1.05
CA ALA A 3 -4.95 -0.65 -0.06
C ALA A 3 -4.34 0.05 1.15
N GLU A 4 -4.74 -0.40 2.33
CA GLU A 4 -4.06 -0.06 3.58
C GLU A 4 -3.00 -1.13 3.85
N ALA A 5 -1.76 -0.69 3.98
CA ALA A 5 -0.63 -1.58 4.15
C ALA A 5 0.11 -1.28 5.45
N GLN A 6 0.46 -2.34 6.18
CA GLN A 6 1.48 -2.27 7.20
C GLN A 6 2.84 -2.42 6.54
N SER A 7 3.72 -1.45 6.77
CA SER A 7 5.08 -1.47 6.24
C SER A 7 6.03 -0.79 7.22
N PHE A 8 7.25 -1.32 7.33
CA PHE A 8 8.35 -0.67 8.04
C PHE A 8 8.99 0.44 7.19
N GLU A 9 8.82 0.39 5.87
CA GLU A 9 9.39 1.35 4.93
C GLU A 9 8.34 2.10 4.12
N ARG A 10 8.68 3.31 3.68
CA ARG A 10 7.81 4.10 2.80
C ARG A 10 7.86 3.56 1.37
N VAL A 11 6.72 3.13 0.86
CA VAL A 11 6.51 2.86 -0.57
C VAL A 11 6.35 4.20 -1.29
N LYS A 12 6.96 4.32 -2.47
CA LYS A 12 6.93 5.54 -3.28
C LYS A 12 6.12 5.31 -4.57
N PRO A 13 5.54 6.37 -5.16
CA PRO A 13 4.98 6.28 -6.50
C PRO A 13 6.00 5.73 -7.50
N GLY A 14 5.60 4.73 -8.29
CA GLY A 14 6.48 4.03 -9.24
C GLY A 14 7.10 2.75 -8.70
N ASP A 15 7.03 2.47 -7.40
CA ASP A 15 7.46 1.18 -6.85
C ASP A 15 6.57 0.02 -7.35
N LEU A 16 7.20 -1.09 -7.72
CA LEU A 16 6.51 -2.30 -8.15
C LEU A 16 6.24 -3.22 -6.96
N LEU A 17 4.98 -3.57 -6.74
CA LEU A 17 4.58 -4.56 -5.74
C LEU A 17 4.43 -5.93 -6.40
N SER A 18 5.26 -6.90 -6.01
CA SER A 18 5.17 -8.28 -6.49
C SER A 18 4.56 -9.18 -5.43
N PRO A 19 3.60 -10.05 -5.76
CA PRO A 19 2.88 -10.85 -4.78
C PRO A 19 3.78 -11.91 -4.15
N LEU A 20 3.57 -12.13 -2.85
CA LEU A 20 4.08 -13.28 -2.09
C LEU A 20 2.88 -14.09 -1.58
N LYS A 21 2.96 -14.59 -0.34
CA LYS A 21 1.87 -15.31 0.34
C LYS A 21 1.17 -14.41 1.36
N ASP A 22 -0.04 -14.78 1.77
CA ASP A 22 -0.74 -14.19 2.92
C ASP A 22 -0.89 -12.65 2.86
N ALA A 23 -1.25 -12.15 1.67
CA ALA A 23 -1.38 -10.71 1.36
C ALA A 23 -0.08 -9.89 1.56
N GLN A 24 1.07 -10.56 1.56
CA GLN A 24 2.38 -9.91 1.55
C GLN A 24 2.82 -9.61 0.11
N TYR A 25 3.55 -8.51 -0.04
CA TYR A 25 4.12 -8.07 -1.30
C TYR A 25 5.55 -7.61 -1.07
N CYS A 26 6.46 -7.98 -1.99
CA CYS A 26 7.80 -7.40 -2.00
C CYS A 26 7.84 -6.15 -2.89
N VAL A 27 8.60 -5.15 -2.46
CA VAL A 27 8.78 -3.87 -3.15
C VAL A 27 9.95 -3.98 -4.11
N ASN A 28 9.76 -3.63 -5.38
CA ASN A 28 10.78 -3.65 -6.44
C ASN A 28 11.50 -5.00 -6.59
N ARG A 29 10.76 -6.10 -6.37
CA ARG A 29 11.29 -7.49 -6.40
C ARG A 29 12.38 -7.74 -5.36
N ASP A 30 12.47 -6.91 -4.32
CA ASP A 30 13.41 -7.06 -3.22
C ASP A 30 12.73 -7.78 -2.05
N ALA A 31 13.13 -9.03 -1.80
CA ALA A 31 12.56 -9.86 -0.73
C ALA A 31 12.89 -9.37 0.69
N SER A 32 13.82 -8.42 0.85
CA SER A 32 14.07 -7.76 2.14
C SER A 32 13.05 -6.67 2.45
N ARG A 33 12.40 -6.11 1.42
CA ARG A 33 11.43 -5.01 1.53
C ARG A 33 10.02 -5.54 1.34
N VAL A 34 9.41 -5.98 2.45
CA VAL A 34 8.08 -6.59 2.45
C VAL A 34 7.06 -5.68 3.10
N ILE A 35 5.91 -5.53 2.43
CA ILE A 35 4.71 -4.89 2.98
C ILE A 35 3.60 -5.94 3.11
N LYS A 36 2.69 -5.72 4.06
CA LYS A 36 1.50 -6.56 4.23
C LYS A 36 0.24 -5.72 4.07
N ILE A 37 -0.63 -6.14 3.17
CA ILE A 37 -1.93 -5.50 3.01
C ILE A 37 -2.86 -5.96 4.14
N ILE A 38 -3.44 -5.01 4.86
CA ILE A 38 -4.41 -5.26 5.93
C ILE A 38 -5.83 -5.19 5.38
N ASP A 39 -6.10 -4.18 4.54
CA ASP A 39 -7.39 -3.97 3.88
C ASP A 39 -7.17 -3.57 2.42
N ALA A 40 -8.01 -4.10 1.53
CA ALA A 40 -7.97 -3.80 0.11
C ALA A 40 -9.37 -3.59 -0.42
N ARG A 41 -9.54 -2.51 -1.17
CA ARG A 41 -10.83 -2.11 -1.72
C ARG A 41 -10.68 -1.58 -3.14
N GLN A 42 -11.81 -1.58 -3.84
CA GLN A 42 -11.86 -0.97 -5.16
C GLN A 42 -11.56 0.52 -5.07
N TYR A 43 -10.97 1.04 -6.14
CA TYR A 43 -10.69 2.47 -6.19
C TYR A 43 -11.99 3.24 -6.37
N ILE A 44 -12.19 4.23 -5.51
CA ILE A 44 -13.28 5.19 -5.58
C ILE A 44 -12.63 6.57 -5.38
N CYS A 45 -12.88 7.51 -6.30
CA CYS A 45 -12.24 8.82 -6.29
C CYS A 45 -12.46 9.56 -4.96
N ASP A 46 -13.71 9.63 -4.50
CA ASP A 46 -14.08 10.34 -3.27
C ASP A 46 -13.39 9.74 -2.03
N GLU A 47 -13.29 8.41 -1.98
CA GLU A 47 -12.63 7.71 -0.89
C GLU A 47 -11.12 7.96 -0.89
N TRP A 48 -10.49 8.03 -2.07
CA TRP A 48 -9.08 8.38 -2.19
C TRP A 48 -8.79 9.79 -1.67
N GLU A 49 -9.59 10.78 -2.07
CA GLU A 49 -9.44 12.16 -1.57
C GLU A 49 -9.65 12.26 -0.07
N ARG A 50 -10.65 11.54 0.47
CA ARG A 50 -10.92 11.49 1.91
C ARG A 50 -9.72 10.94 2.68
N LEU A 51 -9.10 9.85 2.20
CA LEU A 51 -7.91 9.26 2.80
C LEU A 51 -6.70 10.18 2.72
N LEU A 52 -6.50 10.88 1.59
CA LEU A 52 -5.43 11.86 1.44
C LEU A 52 -5.53 12.97 2.51
N ARG A 53 -6.74 13.51 2.74
CA ARG A 53 -6.97 14.53 3.78
C ARG A 53 -6.66 14.00 5.18
N LEU A 54 -7.20 12.82 5.52
CA LEU A 54 -6.94 12.17 6.81
C LEU A 54 -5.46 11.85 7.05
N SER A 55 -4.70 11.60 5.98
CA SER A 55 -3.26 11.34 6.09
C SER A 55 -2.41 12.60 6.27
N ALA A 56 -2.93 13.77 5.87
CA ALA A 56 -2.25 15.05 6.04
C ALA A 56 -2.41 15.63 7.46
N ASP A 57 -3.46 15.24 8.17
CA ASP A 57 -3.76 15.66 9.54
C ASP A 57 -3.02 14.82 10.62
N LYS A 58 -2.14 13.88 10.22
CA LYS A 58 -1.29 13.06 11.09
C LYS A 58 0.17 13.44 10.98
#